data_AF-A0A923BMI4-F1
#
_entry.id   AF-A0A923BMI4-F1
#
_cell.length_a   1.000
_cell.length_b   1.000
_cell.length_c   1.000
_cell.angle_alpha   90.00
_cell.angle_beta   90.00
_cell.angle_gamma   90.00
#
_symmetry.space_group_name_H-M   'P 1'
#
loop_
_entity.id
_entity.type
_entity.pdbx_description
1 polymer ?
#
loop_
_entity_poly.entity_id
_entity_poly.type
_entity_poly.pdbx_seq_one_letter_code
_entity_poly.pdbx_strand_id
1 'polypeptide(L)'
;YFKGLKITSTASPAAAAIGFASATAHLRIYYRTLGATSDLDVKKYFDFTIYNSTLQFNQIVTDRSGTLLSTAVPFKPLPSEQTNNETFVQAGGGLMTKIEFPYLSKIFEVENNLILIQANLLVVPELDNSSASNLPKTLSLYYTNTTNVPIGQILSESSTTAPQTATLVSDDEYENTASYTFLFTTYMSSILKKNTVPPYSILLGTTAASFENEITKVRIGTGKTSNSKIKLKIYYSTY
;
A
#
# COMPACT_ATOMS: atom_id res chain seq x y z
N TYR A 1 -2.26 7.99 39.76
CA TYR A 1 -2.70 7.13 38.65
C TYR A 1 -1.82 7.40 37.45
N PHE A 2 -1.25 6.37 36.82
CA PHE A 2 -0.40 6.50 35.65
C PHE A 2 -1.25 6.45 34.38
N LYS A 3 -1.24 7.51 33.57
CA LYS A 3 -2.13 7.67 32.41
C LYS A 3 -1.61 7.01 31.12
N GLY A 4 -0.40 6.45 31.13
CA GLY A 4 0.24 5.83 29.97
C GLY A 4 1.54 6.53 29.56
N LEU A 5 2.10 6.07 28.45
CA LEU A 5 3.35 6.59 27.86
C LEU A 5 3.10 7.04 26.42
N LYS A 6 3.75 8.14 26.04
CA LYS A 6 3.82 8.61 24.66
C LYS A 6 5.27 8.56 24.20
N ILE A 7 5.53 7.85 23.11
CA ILE A 7 6.81 7.92 22.40
C ILE A 7 6.61 8.84 21.21
N THR A 8 7.45 9.86 21.10
CA THR A 8 7.38 10.82 19.99
C THR A 8 8.77 11.36 19.70
N SER A 9 9.05 11.61 18.43
CA SER A 9 10.31 12.25 18.03
C SER A 9 10.23 13.74 18.33
N THR A 10 11.33 14.31 18.79
CA THR A 10 11.52 15.76 18.93
C THR A 10 12.35 16.36 17.78
N ALA A 11 12.76 15.54 16.81
CA ALA A 11 13.60 15.98 15.69
C ALA A 11 12.79 16.76 14.64
N SER A 12 13.45 17.75 14.01
CA SER A 12 12.91 18.52 12.89
C SER A 12 13.97 18.67 11.79
N PRO A 13 13.77 18.08 10.59
CA PRO A 13 12.62 17.27 10.20
C PRO A 13 12.67 15.86 10.80
N ALA A 14 11.51 15.31 11.16
CA ALA A 14 11.40 13.90 11.52
C ALA A 14 11.49 13.05 10.25
N ALA A 15 12.60 12.35 10.04
CA ALA A 15 12.90 11.61 8.81
C ALA A 15 12.73 10.09 8.92
N ALA A 16 12.39 9.56 10.11
CA ALA A 16 12.30 8.13 10.36
C ALA A 16 11.05 7.78 11.17
N ALA A 17 10.49 6.60 10.88
CA ALA A 17 9.45 5.97 11.67
C ALA A 17 9.99 4.68 12.29
N ILE A 18 9.61 4.40 13.53
CA ILE A 18 10.00 3.18 14.25
C ILE A 18 8.71 2.48 14.67
N GLY A 19 8.58 1.21 14.28
CA GLY A 19 7.49 0.34 14.69
C GLY A 19 7.93 -0.63 15.78
N PHE A 20 7.03 -0.95 16.69
CA PHE A 20 7.24 -1.96 17.73
C PHE A 20 6.13 -3.01 17.62
N ALA A 21 6.50 -4.28 17.60
CA ALA A 21 5.51 -5.36 17.64
C ALA A 21 4.87 -5.41 19.03
N SER A 22 3.57 -5.12 19.11
CA SER A 22 2.84 -5.05 20.38
C SER A 22 2.92 -6.34 21.21
N ALA A 23 2.99 -7.49 20.55
CA ALA A 23 3.07 -8.80 21.19
C ALA A 23 4.36 -9.02 21.99
N THR A 24 5.45 -8.33 21.65
CA THR A 24 6.78 -8.51 22.28
C THR A 24 7.31 -7.24 22.94
N ALA A 25 6.73 -6.07 22.64
CA ALA A 25 7.10 -4.81 23.23
C ALA A 25 6.76 -4.77 24.73
N HIS A 26 7.71 -4.31 25.54
CA HIS A 26 7.56 -4.13 26.98
C HIS A 26 8.43 -2.96 27.45
N LEU A 27 8.01 -2.29 28.52
CA LEU A 27 8.88 -1.38 29.25
C LEU A 27 9.62 -2.18 30.33
N ARG A 28 10.94 -2.19 30.28
CA ARG A 28 11.78 -2.83 31.30
C ARG A 28 12.38 -1.80 32.23
N ILE A 29 12.14 -1.96 33.53
CA ILE A 29 12.84 -1.18 34.57
C ILE A 29 13.95 -2.06 35.15
N TYR A 30 15.18 -1.57 35.11
CA TYR A 30 16.31 -2.17 35.81
C TYR A 30 16.43 -1.55 37.19
N TYR A 31 16.56 -2.39 38.22
CA TYR A 31 16.72 -1.94 39.60
C TYR A 31 17.69 -2.84 40.36
N ARG A 32 18.00 -2.45 41.59
CA ARG A 32 19.01 -3.06 42.43
C ARG A 32 18.41 -3.37 43.79
N THR A 33 18.73 -4.53 44.34
CA THR A 33 18.27 -4.96 45.67
C THR A 33 19.44 -5.51 46.47
N LEU A 34 19.44 -5.28 47.78
CA LEU A 34 20.36 -5.97 48.69
C LEU A 34 20.04 -7.47 48.70
N GLY A 35 21.08 -8.31 48.70
CA GLY A 35 20.94 -9.74 48.83
C GLY A 35 20.36 -10.12 50.20
N ALA A 36 19.51 -11.15 50.26
CA ALA A 36 18.91 -11.60 51.52
C ALA A 36 19.94 -12.13 52.54
N THR A 37 21.15 -12.45 52.08
CA THR A 37 22.24 -13.05 52.89
C THR A 37 23.60 -12.37 52.68
N SER A 38 23.67 -11.30 51.87
CA SER A 38 24.90 -10.53 51.66
C SER A 38 24.57 -9.09 51.29
N ASP A 39 25.38 -8.13 51.75
CA ASP A 39 25.31 -6.71 51.35
C ASP A 39 25.70 -6.47 49.88
N LEU A 40 25.72 -7.53 49.07
CA LEU A 40 26.05 -7.47 47.66
C LEU A 40 24.84 -7.01 46.86
N ASP A 41 25.13 -6.11 45.94
CA ASP A 41 24.16 -5.46 45.09
C ASP A 41 23.67 -6.40 43.97
N VAL A 42 22.40 -6.82 44.03
CA VAL A 42 21.79 -7.74 43.05
C VAL A 42 21.01 -6.94 42.01
N LYS A 43 21.44 -7.05 40.74
CA LYS A 43 20.72 -6.49 39.59
C LYS A 43 19.44 -7.28 39.34
N LYS A 44 18.31 -6.59 39.26
CA LYS A 44 17.00 -7.15 38.91
C LYS A 44 16.33 -6.30 37.82
N TYR A 45 15.28 -6.85 37.25
CA TYR A 45 14.42 -6.11 36.33
C TYR A 45 12.95 -6.47 36.54
N PHE A 46 12.08 -5.60 36.05
CA PHE A 46 10.64 -5.84 35.96
C PHE A 46 10.12 -5.35 34.62
N ASP A 47 9.28 -6.17 33.98
CA ASP A 47 8.72 -5.89 32.67
C ASP A 47 7.25 -5.51 32.77
N PHE A 48 6.92 -4.34 32.26
CA PHE A 48 5.55 -3.92 31.99
C PHE A 48 5.22 -4.32 30.55
N THR A 49 4.61 -5.49 30.40
CA THR A 49 4.13 -5.97 29.11
C THR A 49 2.88 -5.21 28.68
N ILE A 50 2.67 -5.08 27.37
CA ILE A 50 1.44 -4.51 26.87
C ILE A 50 0.34 -5.58 26.90
N TYR A 51 -0.46 -5.59 27.96
CA TYR A 51 -1.47 -6.63 28.20
C TYR A 51 -2.82 -6.36 27.52
N ASN A 52 -3.08 -5.13 27.09
CA ASN A 52 -4.32 -4.76 26.38
C ASN A 52 -4.00 -3.96 25.13
N SER A 53 -4.06 -4.61 23.96
CA SER A 53 -3.79 -3.98 22.67
C SER A 53 -4.86 -2.98 22.25
N THR A 54 -6.09 -3.06 22.76
CA THR A 54 -7.16 -2.13 22.38
C THR A 54 -6.98 -0.73 22.97
N LEU A 55 -6.08 -0.58 23.94
CA LEU A 55 -5.73 0.72 24.54
C LEU A 55 -4.51 1.37 23.88
N GLN A 56 -3.98 0.76 22.81
CA GLN A 56 -2.90 1.33 22.02
C GLN A 56 -3.47 2.32 21.00
N PHE A 57 -2.76 3.43 20.82
CA PHE A 57 -3.13 4.44 19.84
C PHE A 57 -1.88 4.97 19.14
N ASN A 58 -1.93 5.01 17.81
CA ASN A 58 -0.89 5.59 16.97
C ASN A 58 -1.47 6.83 16.26
N GLN A 59 -0.78 7.96 16.37
CA GLN A 59 -1.12 9.16 15.61
C GLN A 59 -0.16 9.29 14.43
N ILE A 60 -0.70 9.24 13.21
CA ILE A 60 0.05 9.52 11.99
C ILE A 60 -0.45 10.87 11.46
N VAL A 61 0.47 11.83 11.35
CA VAL A 61 0.22 13.14 10.75
C VAL A 61 1.07 13.23 9.49
N THR A 62 0.43 13.52 8.36
CA THR A 62 1.11 13.63 7.07
C THR A 62 1.25 15.10 6.69
N ASP A 63 2.49 15.55 6.51
CA ASP A 63 2.80 16.83 5.89
C ASP A 63 3.39 16.58 4.49
N ARG A 64 2.83 17.24 3.48
CA ARG A 64 3.23 17.13 2.07
C ARG A 64 3.86 18.42 1.54
N SER A 65 4.02 19.43 2.39
CA SER A 65 4.66 20.69 2.01
C SER A 65 6.07 20.45 1.46
N GLY A 66 6.44 21.20 0.41
CA GLY A 66 7.73 21.02 -0.27
C GLY A 66 7.87 19.75 -1.11
N THR A 67 6.82 18.94 -1.27
CA THR A 67 6.82 17.74 -2.13
C THR A 67 5.97 17.93 -3.39
N LEU A 68 6.10 17.01 -4.36
CA LEU A 68 5.24 16.92 -5.54
C LEU A 68 3.74 16.79 -5.17
N LEU A 69 3.43 16.29 -3.97
CA LEU A 69 2.07 16.05 -3.50
C LEU A 69 1.52 17.20 -2.64
N SER A 70 2.17 18.36 -2.64
CA SER A 70 1.78 19.52 -1.82
C SER A 70 0.36 20.03 -2.09
N THR A 71 -0.16 19.83 -3.30
CA THR A 71 -1.54 20.21 -3.71
C THR A 71 -2.56 19.08 -3.58
N ALA A 72 -2.14 17.89 -3.13
CA ALA A 72 -3.02 16.74 -2.99
C ALA A 72 -4.01 16.97 -1.84
N VAL A 73 -5.31 16.85 -2.14
CA VAL A 73 -6.40 16.96 -1.16
C VAL A 73 -7.17 15.64 -1.06
N PRO A 74 -7.77 15.32 0.11
CA PRO A 74 -8.50 14.06 0.30
C PRO A 74 -9.56 13.83 -0.78
N PHE A 75 -9.62 12.60 -1.30
CA PHE A 75 -10.61 12.14 -2.26
C PHE A 75 -10.66 12.90 -3.60
N LYS A 76 -9.65 13.72 -3.89
CA LYS A 76 -9.47 14.35 -5.20
C LYS A 76 -8.21 13.79 -5.86
N PRO A 77 -8.31 13.20 -7.05
CA PRO A 77 -7.13 12.73 -7.75
C PRO A 77 -6.26 13.92 -8.15
N LEU A 78 -4.95 13.77 -7.95
CA LEU A 78 -3.93 14.65 -8.50
C LEU A 78 -3.37 13.97 -9.75
N PRO A 79 -3.52 14.56 -10.95
CA PRO A 79 -3.01 13.96 -12.18
C PRO A 79 -1.50 13.78 -12.13
N SER A 80 -1.00 12.65 -12.66
CA SER A 80 0.43 12.32 -12.58
C SER A 80 1.32 13.33 -13.32
N GLU A 81 0.77 14.04 -14.30
CA GLU A 81 1.42 15.12 -15.04
C GLU A 81 1.80 16.29 -14.13
N GLN A 82 1.09 16.46 -13.01
CA GLN A 82 1.39 17.48 -11.99
C GLN A 82 2.41 16.98 -10.95
N THR A 83 2.73 15.69 -10.96
CA THR A 83 3.68 15.02 -10.06
C THR A 83 4.82 14.38 -10.84
N ASN A 84 5.29 15.07 -11.90
CA ASN A 84 6.43 14.65 -12.72
C ASN A 84 6.26 13.26 -13.39
N ASN A 85 5.04 12.90 -13.78
CA ASN A 85 4.67 11.59 -14.30
C ASN A 85 4.97 10.44 -13.31
N GLU A 86 4.78 10.71 -12.02
CA GLU A 86 4.88 9.72 -10.95
C GLU A 86 3.57 9.64 -10.16
N THR A 87 3.28 8.48 -9.62
CA THR A 87 2.18 8.25 -8.68
C THR A 87 2.68 7.47 -7.47
N PHE A 88 1.91 7.53 -6.39
CA PHE A 88 2.32 7.04 -5.09
C PHE A 88 1.21 6.22 -4.44
N VAL A 89 1.61 5.18 -3.71
CA VAL A 89 0.76 4.48 -2.75
C VAL A 89 1.49 4.49 -1.42
N GLN A 90 0.81 4.86 -0.34
CA GLN A 90 1.40 4.96 0.99
C GLN A 90 0.41 4.50 2.07
N ALA A 91 0.80 3.49 2.84
CA ALA A 91 0.12 3.07 4.05
C ALA A 91 0.35 4.08 5.20
N GLY A 92 -0.61 4.21 6.10
CA GLY A 92 -0.59 5.19 7.21
C GLY A 92 -0.82 6.65 6.79
N GLY A 93 -0.31 7.06 5.62
CA GLY A 93 -0.45 8.42 5.08
C GLY A 93 -1.65 8.64 4.15
N GLY A 94 -2.39 7.58 3.83
CA GLY A 94 -3.65 7.67 3.08
C GLY A 94 -3.50 8.01 1.60
N LEU A 95 -2.39 7.62 0.95
CA LEU A 95 -2.22 7.81 -0.50
C LEU A 95 -2.56 6.52 -1.25
N MET A 96 -3.42 6.67 -2.26
CA MET A 96 -3.79 5.61 -3.20
C MET A 96 -3.64 6.15 -4.62
N THR A 97 -3.35 5.26 -5.56
CA THR A 97 -3.26 5.59 -6.98
C THR A 97 -4.58 5.28 -7.67
N LYS A 98 -5.19 6.27 -8.33
CA LYS A 98 -6.37 6.04 -9.17
C LYS A 98 -5.92 5.58 -10.56
N ILE A 99 -6.49 4.48 -11.06
CA ILE A 99 -6.22 3.93 -12.38
C ILE A 99 -7.52 3.95 -13.17
N GLU A 100 -7.51 4.52 -14.37
CA GLU A 100 -8.68 4.64 -15.25
C GLU A 100 -8.44 3.93 -16.58
N PHE A 101 -9.49 3.32 -17.14
CA PHE A 101 -9.44 2.59 -18.42
C PHE A 101 -10.37 3.21 -19.48
N PRO A 102 -10.19 4.49 -19.86
CA PRO A 102 -11.18 5.25 -20.65
C PRO A 102 -11.40 4.74 -22.08
N TYR A 103 -10.42 4.04 -22.67
CA TYR A 103 -10.47 3.61 -24.07
C TYR A 103 -10.67 2.11 -24.25
N LEU A 104 -10.77 1.35 -23.16
CA LEU A 104 -10.81 -0.11 -23.23
C LEU A 104 -12.03 -0.61 -24.01
N SER A 105 -13.22 -0.10 -23.72
CA SER A 105 -14.44 -0.54 -24.43
C SER A 105 -14.36 -0.24 -25.92
N LYS A 106 -13.76 0.90 -26.30
CA LYS A 106 -13.59 1.28 -27.71
C LYS A 106 -12.70 0.31 -28.47
N ILE A 107 -11.63 -0.20 -27.85
CA ILE A 107 -10.73 -1.18 -28.48
C ILE A 107 -11.50 -2.45 -28.87
N PHE A 108 -12.38 -2.94 -27.99
CA PHE A 108 -13.17 -4.15 -28.24
C PHE A 108 -14.41 -3.91 -29.12
N GLU A 109 -14.87 -2.67 -29.26
CA GLU A 109 -15.98 -2.31 -30.16
C GLU A 109 -15.52 -2.11 -31.61
N VAL A 110 -14.32 -1.54 -31.84
CA VAL A 110 -13.80 -1.33 -33.19
C VAL A 110 -13.47 -2.66 -33.87
N GLU A 111 -12.99 -3.62 -33.08
CA GLU A 111 -12.58 -4.94 -33.54
C GLU A 111 -13.68 -5.94 -33.16
N ASN A 112 -14.78 -5.97 -33.94
CA ASN A 112 -16.04 -6.71 -33.69
C ASN A 112 -15.90 -8.22 -33.34
N ASN A 113 -14.70 -8.79 -33.37
CA ASN A 113 -14.39 -10.20 -33.13
C ASN A 113 -13.36 -10.45 -32.02
N LEU A 114 -13.11 -9.48 -31.13
CA LEU A 114 -12.18 -9.66 -30.01
C LEU A 114 -12.84 -10.35 -28.81
N ILE A 115 -12.31 -11.52 -28.46
CA ILE A 115 -12.67 -12.25 -27.24
C ILE A 115 -11.54 -12.10 -26.23
N LEU A 116 -11.83 -11.50 -25.07
CA LEU A 116 -10.89 -11.43 -23.95
C LEU A 116 -10.60 -12.84 -23.40
N ILE A 117 -9.34 -13.26 -23.43
CA ILE A 117 -8.88 -14.53 -22.85
C ILE A 117 -8.37 -14.31 -21.43
N GLN A 118 -7.48 -13.32 -21.25
CA GLN A 118 -6.82 -13.04 -19.98
C GLN A 118 -6.45 -11.56 -19.89
N ALA A 119 -6.52 -10.99 -18.69
CA ALA A 119 -5.96 -9.67 -18.42
C ALA A 119 -5.10 -9.72 -17.14
N ASN A 120 -3.90 -9.14 -17.19
CA ASN A 120 -3.04 -8.99 -16.03
C ASN A 120 -2.69 -7.50 -15.84
N LEU A 121 -2.87 -6.99 -14.63
CA LEU A 121 -2.41 -5.65 -14.25
C LEU A 121 -1.07 -5.79 -13.55
N LEU A 122 -0.01 -5.35 -14.22
CA LEU A 122 1.36 -5.36 -13.70
C LEU A 122 1.69 -3.97 -13.16
N VAL A 123 2.18 -3.90 -11.92
CA VAL A 123 2.69 -2.68 -11.29
C VAL A 123 4.18 -2.88 -11.01
N VAL A 124 5.01 -2.08 -11.67
CA VAL A 124 6.46 -2.08 -11.46
C VAL A 124 6.82 -0.85 -10.61
N PRO A 125 7.27 -1.02 -9.36
CA PRO A 125 7.72 0.07 -8.52
C PRO A 125 9.02 0.67 -9.04
N GLU A 126 9.23 1.94 -8.76
CA GLU A 126 10.53 2.58 -8.89
C GLU A 126 11.39 2.19 -7.67
N LEU A 127 12.51 1.53 -7.93
CA LEU A 127 13.44 1.10 -6.88
C LEU A 127 14.48 2.19 -6.68
N ASP A 128 14.39 2.91 -5.56
CA ASP A 128 15.53 3.72 -5.12
C ASP A 128 16.60 2.80 -4.54
N ASN A 129 17.86 2.99 -4.93
CA ASN A 129 19.04 2.23 -4.47
C ASN A 129 19.21 2.19 -2.93
N SER A 130 18.47 3.01 -2.19
CA SER A 130 18.47 3.10 -0.72
C SER A 130 17.17 2.62 -0.04
N SER A 131 16.12 2.26 -0.79
CA SER A 131 14.74 2.23 -0.27
C SER A 131 13.94 0.95 -0.53
N ALA A 132 14.52 -0.09 -1.15
CA ALA A 132 13.83 -1.37 -1.37
C ALA A 132 13.25 -1.96 -0.07
N SER A 133 13.84 -1.61 1.08
CA SER A 133 13.44 -2.07 2.42
C SER A 133 12.04 -1.60 2.89
N ASN A 134 11.37 -0.65 2.24
CA ASN A 134 10.07 -0.15 2.73
C ASN A 134 8.93 -0.18 1.69
N LEU A 135 9.07 -1.04 0.68
CA LEU A 135 7.99 -1.35 -0.24
C LEU A 135 6.89 -2.16 0.48
N PRO A 136 5.60 -1.91 0.20
CA PRO A 136 4.53 -2.77 0.69
C PRO A 136 4.75 -4.21 0.22
N LYS A 137 4.65 -5.19 1.12
CA LYS A 137 4.76 -6.60 0.71
C LYS A 137 3.63 -7.00 -0.23
N THR A 138 2.45 -6.44 -0.01
CA THR A 138 1.25 -6.77 -0.76
C THR A 138 0.46 -5.51 -1.07
N LEU A 139 0.01 -5.39 -2.33
CA LEU A 139 -0.92 -4.38 -2.79
C LEU A 139 -2.31 -4.99 -3.02
N SER A 140 -3.34 -4.15 -2.99
CA SER A 140 -4.74 -4.54 -3.22
C SER A 140 -5.44 -3.51 -4.11
N LEU A 141 -6.52 -3.97 -4.77
CA LEU A 141 -7.34 -3.14 -5.63
C LEU A 141 -8.71 -2.91 -4.99
N TYR A 142 -9.22 -1.68 -5.14
CA TYR A 142 -10.48 -1.25 -4.57
C TYR A 142 -11.37 -0.64 -5.65
N TYR A 143 -12.67 -0.90 -5.54
CA TYR A 143 -13.68 -0.14 -6.24
C TYR A 143 -13.74 1.27 -5.67
N THR A 144 -14.02 2.25 -6.52
CA THR A 144 -14.20 3.64 -6.10
C THR A 144 -15.30 4.32 -6.88
N ASN A 145 -16.13 5.13 -6.23
CA ASN A 145 -17.22 5.83 -6.89
C ASN A 145 -16.76 7.18 -7.50
N THR A 146 -17.72 7.98 -7.99
CA THR A 146 -17.46 9.33 -8.53
C THR A 146 -16.85 10.30 -7.53
N THR A 147 -16.98 10.03 -6.22
CA THR A 147 -16.36 10.83 -5.16
C THR A 147 -14.95 10.35 -4.82
N ASN A 148 -14.38 9.38 -5.54
CA ASN A 148 -13.06 8.76 -5.32
C ASN A 148 -12.87 8.18 -3.90
N VAL A 149 -13.97 7.76 -3.27
CA VAL A 149 -13.92 7.05 -1.98
C VAL A 149 -13.79 5.56 -2.27
N PRO A 150 -12.89 4.81 -1.59
CA PRO A 150 -12.86 3.36 -1.70
C PRO A 150 -14.15 2.79 -1.08
N ILE A 151 -14.94 2.05 -1.86
CA ILE A 151 -16.26 1.52 -1.45
C ILE A 151 -16.25 0.01 -1.22
N GLY A 152 -15.16 -0.68 -1.57
CA GLY A 152 -15.01 -2.11 -1.39
C GLY A 152 -13.77 -2.64 -2.11
N GLN A 153 -13.30 -3.82 -1.71
CA GLN A 153 -12.20 -4.49 -2.39
C GLN A 153 -12.69 -5.18 -3.66
N ILE A 154 -11.88 -5.16 -4.71
CA ILE A 154 -12.07 -6.05 -5.85
C ILE A 154 -11.73 -7.46 -5.37
N LEU A 155 -12.52 -8.46 -5.77
CA LEU A 155 -12.33 -9.85 -5.35
C LEU A 155 -11.37 -10.60 -6.27
N SER A 156 -10.67 -11.58 -5.73
CA SER A 156 -9.80 -12.48 -6.48
C SER A 156 -10.59 -13.27 -7.53
N GLU A 157 -9.97 -13.60 -8.65
CA GLU A 157 -10.60 -14.44 -9.68
C GLU A 157 -10.90 -15.87 -9.19
N SER A 158 -10.19 -16.34 -8.17
CA SER A 158 -10.35 -17.68 -7.59
C SER A 158 -11.25 -17.72 -6.36
N SER A 159 -11.84 -16.59 -5.94
CA SER A 159 -12.61 -16.51 -4.70
C SER A 159 -13.76 -15.51 -4.80
N THR A 160 -14.88 -15.83 -4.14
CA THR A 160 -16.03 -14.94 -4.02
C THR A 160 -15.97 -14.03 -2.78
N THR A 161 -14.94 -14.17 -1.94
CA THR A 161 -14.82 -13.43 -0.68
C THR A 161 -13.42 -12.87 -0.42
N ALA A 162 -12.38 -13.49 -0.98
CA ALA A 162 -11.01 -13.01 -0.78
C ALA A 162 -10.71 -11.79 -1.67
N PRO A 163 -10.03 -10.77 -1.12
CA PRO A 163 -9.66 -9.59 -1.89
C PRO A 163 -8.61 -9.93 -2.94
N GLN A 164 -8.66 -9.20 -4.05
CA GLN A 164 -7.65 -9.28 -5.08
C GLN A 164 -6.40 -8.55 -4.62
N THR A 165 -5.32 -9.30 -4.54
CA THR A 165 -4.04 -8.85 -3.99
C THR A 165 -2.90 -9.32 -4.87
N ALA A 166 -1.79 -8.60 -4.80
CA ALA A 166 -0.56 -8.99 -5.46
C ALA A 166 0.60 -8.81 -4.48
N THR A 167 1.41 -9.85 -4.32
CA THR A 167 2.61 -9.82 -3.51
C THR A 167 3.79 -9.36 -4.35
N LEU A 168 4.71 -8.61 -3.76
CA LEU A 168 5.94 -8.18 -4.40
C LEU A 168 6.79 -9.41 -4.73
N VAL A 169 7.15 -9.57 -6.00
CA VAL A 169 8.10 -10.56 -6.48
C VAL A 169 9.31 -9.83 -7.04
N SER A 170 10.50 -10.12 -6.51
CA SER A 170 11.77 -9.64 -7.04
C SER A 170 12.36 -10.67 -7.99
N ASP A 171 12.82 -10.21 -9.15
CA ASP A 171 13.64 -10.96 -10.09
C ASP A 171 15.08 -10.41 -10.02
N ASP A 172 15.89 -11.05 -9.18
CA ASP A 172 17.28 -10.70 -8.94
C ASP A 172 18.22 -11.24 -10.03
N GLU A 173 17.72 -12.10 -10.94
CA GLU A 173 18.57 -12.91 -11.82
C GLU A 173 18.88 -12.20 -13.15
N TYR A 174 18.04 -11.26 -13.59
CA TYR A 174 18.25 -10.60 -14.89
C TYR A 174 18.24 -9.07 -14.90
N GLU A 175 17.48 -8.38 -14.05
CA GLU A 175 17.38 -6.90 -14.13
C GLU A 175 17.09 -6.19 -12.80
N ASN A 176 17.18 -6.88 -11.66
CA ASN A 176 16.84 -6.32 -10.34
C ASN A 176 15.43 -5.69 -10.36
N THR A 177 14.46 -6.38 -10.99
CA THR A 177 13.11 -5.85 -11.20
C THR A 177 12.17 -6.45 -10.18
N ALA A 178 11.52 -5.60 -9.39
CA ALA A 178 10.44 -6.03 -8.52
C ALA A 178 9.10 -5.76 -9.21
N SER A 179 8.06 -6.55 -8.94
CA SER A 179 6.74 -6.28 -9.48
C SER A 179 5.59 -6.86 -8.66
N TYR A 180 4.41 -6.26 -8.84
CA TYR A 180 3.14 -6.79 -8.36
C TYR A 180 2.28 -7.15 -9.57
N THR A 181 1.80 -8.38 -9.65
CA THR A 181 0.92 -8.83 -10.76
C THR A 181 -0.45 -9.23 -10.23
N PHE A 182 -1.49 -8.55 -10.69
CA PHE A 182 -2.88 -8.89 -10.39
C PHE A 182 -3.50 -9.63 -11.58
N LEU A 183 -4.21 -10.73 -11.30
CA LEU A 183 -5.11 -11.38 -12.26
C LEU A 183 -6.38 -10.54 -12.40
N PHE A 184 -6.63 -9.99 -13.57
CA PHE A 184 -7.62 -8.92 -13.73
C PHE A 184 -8.65 -9.21 -14.81
N THR A 185 -8.77 -10.48 -15.23
CA THR A 185 -9.60 -10.96 -16.34
C THR A 185 -11.08 -10.83 -16.06
N THR A 186 -11.55 -11.31 -14.90
CA THR A 186 -12.96 -11.24 -14.50
C THR A 186 -13.45 -9.79 -14.38
N TYR A 187 -12.65 -8.93 -13.75
CA TYR A 187 -12.95 -7.51 -13.66
C TYR A 187 -13.01 -6.87 -15.05
N MET A 188 -12.03 -7.15 -15.91
CA MET A 188 -12.01 -6.57 -17.26
C MET A 188 -13.18 -7.05 -18.12
N SER A 189 -13.54 -8.33 -18.00
CA SER A 189 -14.72 -8.91 -18.65
C SER A 189 -16.01 -8.20 -18.21
N SER A 190 -16.10 -7.79 -16.93
CA SER A 190 -17.27 -7.06 -16.42
C SER A 190 -17.40 -5.66 -17.02
N ILE A 191 -16.29 -4.95 -17.22
CA ILE A 191 -16.27 -3.65 -17.90
C ILE A 191 -16.71 -3.79 -19.35
N LEU A 192 -16.17 -4.79 -20.06
CA LEU A 192 -16.46 -4.99 -21.49
C LEU A 192 -17.91 -5.38 -21.76
N LYS A 193 -18.53 -6.17 -20.87
CA LYS A 193 -19.93 -6.59 -21.02
C LYS A 193 -20.95 -5.47 -20.77
N LYS A 194 -20.52 -4.26 -20.37
CA LYS A 194 -21.38 -3.08 -20.06
C LYS A 194 -22.55 -3.34 -19.11
N ASN A 195 -22.57 -4.49 -18.42
CA ASN A 195 -23.79 -5.02 -17.80
C ASN A 195 -24.21 -4.32 -16.50
N THR A 196 -23.34 -3.49 -15.94
CA THR A 196 -23.60 -2.71 -14.73
C THR A 196 -22.52 -1.66 -14.70
N VAL A 197 -22.85 -0.37 -14.83
CA VAL A 197 -21.87 0.75 -14.85
C VAL A 197 -20.90 0.62 -13.67
N PRO A 198 -19.70 0.02 -13.81
CA PRO A 198 -18.72 0.12 -12.77
C PRO A 198 -18.04 1.46 -13.04
N PRO A 199 -17.64 2.19 -12.01
CA PRO A 199 -16.73 3.29 -12.23
C PRO A 199 -15.52 2.74 -13.00
N TYR A 200 -15.21 3.34 -14.17
CA TYR A 200 -14.04 2.98 -15.02
C TYR A 200 -12.69 3.16 -14.30
N SER A 201 -12.75 3.58 -13.04
CA SER A 201 -11.66 3.84 -12.16
C SER A 201 -11.61 2.83 -11.02
N ILE A 202 -10.40 2.38 -10.73
CA ILE A 202 -10.08 1.61 -9.51
C ILE A 202 -9.06 2.39 -8.70
N LEU A 203 -8.94 2.04 -7.42
CA LEU A 203 -7.86 2.51 -6.58
C LEU A 203 -6.88 1.36 -6.31
N LEU A 204 -5.60 1.62 -6.56
CA LEU A 204 -4.49 0.80 -6.12
C LEU A 204 -4.02 1.32 -4.74
N GLY A 205 -3.98 0.42 -3.77
CA GLY A 205 -3.57 0.72 -2.40
C GLY A 205 -2.81 -0.44 -1.76
N THR A 206 -2.41 -0.28 -0.50
CA THR A 206 -2.00 -1.41 0.34
C THR A 206 -3.24 -2.23 0.76
N THR A 207 -3.03 -3.38 1.42
CA THR A 207 -4.15 -4.11 2.04
C THR A 207 -4.79 -3.26 3.16
N ALA A 208 -6.07 -3.49 3.46
CA ALA A 208 -6.76 -2.74 4.53
C ALA A 208 -6.02 -2.85 5.88
N ALA A 209 -5.51 -4.04 6.21
CA ALA A 209 -4.73 -4.26 7.42
C ALA A 209 -3.41 -3.47 7.41
N SER A 210 -2.66 -3.50 6.29
CA SER A 210 -1.41 -2.76 6.16
C SER A 210 -1.65 -1.24 6.14
N PHE A 211 -2.76 -0.78 5.58
CA PHE A 211 -3.12 0.65 5.54
C PHE A 211 -3.19 1.28 6.94
N GLU A 212 -3.66 0.52 7.93
CA GLU A 212 -3.81 0.98 9.33
C GLU A 212 -2.56 0.73 10.19
N ASN A 213 -1.74 -0.27 9.85
CA ASN A 213 -0.70 -0.78 10.75
C ASN A 213 0.74 -0.66 10.22
N GLU A 214 0.94 -0.23 8.96
CA GLU A 214 2.25 -0.12 8.34
C GLU A 214 2.53 1.30 7.82
N ILE A 215 3.82 1.64 7.74
CA ILE A 215 4.30 2.87 7.10
C ILE A 215 5.18 2.45 5.92
N THR A 216 4.54 1.91 4.89
CA THR A 216 5.16 1.49 3.64
C THR A 216 4.79 2.45 2.53
N LYS A 217 5.67 2.61 1.55
CA LYS A 217 5.43 3.47 0.39
C LYS A 217 5.94 2.82 -0.87
N VAL A 218 5.25 3.08 -1.97
CA VAL A 218 5.72 2.74 -3.31
C VAL A 218 5.51 3.92 -4.24
N ARG A 219 6.55 4.22 -5.02
CA ARG A 219 6.54 5.18 -6.11
C ARG A 219 6.47 4.42 -7.42
N ILE A 220 5.67 4.90 -8.36
CA ILE A 220 5.43 4.26 -9.66
C ILE A 220 5.44 5.34 -10.73
N GLY A 221 6.20 5.17 -11.81
CA GLY A 221 6.10 6.07 -12.97
C GLY A 221 4.83 5.84 -13.80
N THR A 222 4.40 6.86 -14.54
CA THR A 222 3.23 6.82 -15.42
C THR A 222 3.56 7.13 -16.88
N GLY A 223 4.78 7.59 -17.18
CA GLY A 223 5.23 7.95 -18.52
C GLY A 223 5.57 6.76 -19.44
N LYS A 224 5.46 6.97 -20.76
CA LYS A 224 5.74 5.94 -21.78
C LYS A 224 7.17 5.40 -21.70
N THR A 225 8.14 6.25 -21.39
CA THR A 225 9.56 5.94 -21.28
C THR A 225 9.97 5.41 -19.90
N SER A 226 9.06 5.39 -18.92
CA SER A 226 9.38 4.89 -17.59
C SER A 226 9.56 3.36 -17.60
N ASN A 227 10.58 2.89 -16.90
CA ASN A 227 10.77 1.47 -16.63
C ASN A 227 9.89 1.01 -15.45
N SER A 228 9.66 1.89 -14.45
CA SER A 228 8.62 1.71 -13.43
C SER A 228 7.28 2.23 -13.96
N LYS A 229 6.38 1.32 -14.31
CA LYS A 229 5.04 1.71 -14.76
C LYS A 229 3.99 0.66 -14.52
N ILE A 230 2.75 1.13 -14.49
CA ILE A 230 1.56 0.28 -14.52
C ILE A 230 1.33 -0.17 -15.98
N LYS A 231 1.23 -1.48 -16.21
CA LYS A 231 0.96 -2.07 -17.52
C LYS A 231 -0.26 -2.98 -17.43
N LEU A 232 -1.26 -2.74 -18.26
CA LEU A 232 -2.34 -3.68 -18.47
C LEU A 232 -1.97 -4.59 -19.66
N LYS A 233 -1.74 -5.87 -19.39
CA LYS A 233 -1.50 -6.89 -20.42
C LYS A 233 -2.82 -7.59 -20.72
N ILE A 234 -3.25 -7.55 -21.98
CA ILE A 234 -4.50 -8.18 -22.44
C ILE A 234 -4.12 -9.25 -23.46
N TYR A 235 -4.65 -10.46 -23.25
CA TYR A 235 -4.58 -11.56 -24.19
C TYR A 235 -5.98 -11.76 -24.77
N TYR A 236 -6.08 -11.83 -26.09
CA TYR A 236 -7.33 -11.93 -26.79
C TYR A 236 -7.23 -12.90 -27.97
N SER A 237 -8.37 -13.45 -28.38
CA SER A 237 -8.51 -14.15 -29.65
C SER A 237 -9.26 -13.26 -30.62
N THR A 238 -8.85 -13.30 -31.88
CA THR A 238 -9.66 -12.84 -33.02
C THR A 238 -10.37 -14.05 -33.61
N TYR A 239 -11.62 -13.87 -34.04
CA TYR A 239 -12.31 -14.82 -34.89
C TYR A 239 -12.47 -14.26 -36.31
#